data_AF-F4QTR4-F1
#
_entry.id   AF-F4QTR4-F1
#
_cell.length_a   1.000
_cell.length_b   1.000
_cell.length_c   1.000
_cell.angle_alpha   90.00
_cell.angle_beta   90.00
_cell.angle_gamma   90.00
#
_symmetry.space_group_name_H-M   'P 1'
#
loop_
_entity.id
_entity.type
_entity.pdbx_description
1 polymer ?
#
loop_
_entity_poly.entity_id
_entity_poly.type
_entity_poly.pdbx_seq_one_letter_code
_entity_poly.pdbx_strand_id
1 'polypeptide(L)' 'MPDAKGKRVVLQCAGGVRSVRALEACQAAGLDITDHLAGGIKAWHAAGLPIVR' A
#
# COMPACT_ATOMS: atom_id res chain seq x y z
N MET A 1 -5.32 -7.49 11.23
CA MET A 1 -5.85 -6.94 9.96
C MET A 1 -7.05 -7.77 9.52
N PRO A 2 -8.01 -7.20 8.76
CA PRO A 2 -9.11 -7.99 8.21
C PRO A 2 -8.57 -9.08 7.26
N ASP A 3 -9.24 -10.23 7.21
CA ASP A 3 -8.93 -11.31 6.28
C ASP A 3 -9.10 -10.82 4.83
N ALA A 4 -8.03 -10.93 4.05
CA ALA A 4 -7.99 -10.53 2.65
C ALA A 4 -8.79 -11.48 1.74
N LYS A 5 -9.27 -12.63 2.25
CA LYS A 5 -10.06 -13.62 1.50
C LYS A 5 -9.39 -14.01 0.17
N GLY A 6 -8.08 -14.23 0.20
CA GLY A 6 -7.27 -14.57 -0.97
C GLY A 6 -6.97 -13.41 -1.93
N LYS A 7 -7.35 -12.17 -1.61
CA LYS A 7 -7.02 -10.99 -2.42
C LYS A 7 -5.62 -10.48 -2.10
N ARG A 8 -4.96 -9.91 -3.12
CA ARG A 8 -3.73 -9.14 -2.92
C ARG A 8 -4.03 -7.86 -2.13
N VAL A 9 -3.32 -7.65 -1.03
CA VAL A 9 -3.36 -6.42 -0.24
C VAL A 9 -2.24 -5.49 -0.69
N VAL A 10 -2.57 -4.26 -1.08
CA VAL A 10 -1.59 -3.22 -1.44
C VAL A 10 -1.76 -2.04 -0.49
N LEU A 11 -0.72 -1.74 0.28
CA LEU A 11 -0.75 -0.62 1.23
C LEU A 11 -0.48 0.71 0.51
N GLN A 12 -1.25 1.77 0.80
CA GLN A 12 -1.04 3.09 0.19
C GLN A 12 -1.03 4.22 1.22
N CYS A 13 -0.29 5.28 0.88
CA CYS A 13 -0.36 6.56 1.57
C CYS A 13 -0.13 7.71 0.58
N ALA A 14 0.06 8.94 1.05
CA ALA A 14 0.23 10.08 0.13
C ALA A 14 1.49 9.98 -0.74
N GLY A 15 2.60 9.49 -0.19
CA GLY A 15 3.93 9.57 -0.83
C GLY A 15 4.80 8.32 -0.69
N GLY A 16 4.24 7.17 -0.31
CA GLY A 16 4.97 5.91 -0.12
C GLY A 16 5.60 5.69 1.27
N VAL A 17 6.03 6.75 1.98
CA VAL A 17 6.80 6.62 3.25
C VAL A 17 6.06 5.89 4.37
N ARG A 18 4.75 6.15 4.54
CA ARG A 18 3.97 5.48 5.60
C ARG A 18 3.60 4.05 5.23
N SER A 19 3.34 3.82 3.95
CA SER A 19 2.95 2.50 3.46
C SER A 19 4.12 1.52 3.46
N VAL A 20 5.36 1.97 3.22
CA VAL A 20 6.54 1.10 3.38
C VAL A 20 6.78 0.73 4.85
N ARG A 21 6.64 1.69 5.78
CA ARG A 21 6.72 1.40 7.22
C ARG A 21 5.62 0.45 7.69
N ALA A 22 4.41 0.60 7.16
CA ALA A 22 3.32 -0.32 7.45
C ALA A 22 3.58 -1.72 6.87
N LEU A 23 4.19 -1.81 5.69
CA LEU A 23 4.62 -3.07 5.09
C LEU A 23 5.66 -3.78 5.97
N GLU A 24 6.69 -3.06 6.41
CA GLU A 24 7.72 -3.56 7.33
C GLU A 24 7.10 -4.09 8.64
N ALA A 25 6.14 -3.34 9.21
CA ALA A 25 5.42 -3.77 10.41
C ALA A 25 4.57 -5.03 10.17
N CYS A 26 3.94 -5.17 9.00
CA CYS A 26 3.18 -6.37 8.64
C CYS A 26 4.11 -7.58 8.50
N GLN A 27 5.26 -7.41 7.85
CA GLN A 27 6.27 -8.46 7.70
C GLN A 27 6.83 -8.88 9.06
N ALA A 28 7.12 -7.92 9.95
CA ALA A 28 7.57 -8.20 11.32
C ALA A 28 6.51 -8.95 12.15
N ALA A 29 5.23 -8.77 11.84
CA ALA A 29 4.12 -9.50 12.46
C ALA A 29 3.82 -10.85 11.79
N GLY A 30 4.60 -11.28 10.81
CA GLY A 30 4.40 -12.54 10.08
C GLY A 30 3.20 -12.54 9.14
N LEU A 31 2.70 -11.36 8.75
CA LEU A 31 1.63 -11.24 7.77
C LEU A 31 2.18 -11.39 6.35
N ASP A 32 1.50 -12.17 5.52
CA ASP A 32 1.81 -12.32 4.08
C ASP A 32 1.31 -11.09 3.29
N ILE A 33 1.87 -9.93 3.62
CA ILE A 33 1.66 -8.68 2.90
C ILE A 33 3.03 -8.26 2.37
N THR A 34 3.12 -8.14 1.05
CA THR A 34 4.39 -7.91 0.35
C THR A 34 4.36 -6.63 -0.49
N ASP A 35 3.18 -6.03 -0.70
CA ASP A 35 2.98 -4.94 -1.65
C ASP A 35 2.62 -3.60 -0.98
N HIS A 36 3.23 -2.54 -1.48
CA HIS A 36 2.79 -1.18 -1.23
C HIS A 36 2.87 -0.33 -2.52
N LEU A 37 2.05 0.72 -2.62
CA LEU A 37 2.08 1.65 -3.74
C LEU A 37 3.31 2.57 -3.62
N ALA A 38 4.34 2.30 -4.43
CA ALA A 38 5.53 3.13 -4.52
C ALA A 38 5.16 4.57 -4.91
N GLY A 39 5.72 5.55 -4.19
CA GLY A 39 5.40 6.98 -4.39
C GLY A 39 3.99 7.40 -3.95
N GLY A 40 3.13 6.46 -3.51
CA GLY A 40 1.79 6.73 -3.00
C GLY A 40 0.83 7.32 -4.04
N ILE A 41 -0.30 7.87 -3.56
CA ILE A 41 -1.34 8.44 -4.44
C ILE A 41 -0.82 9.64 -5.25
N LYS A 42 0.22 10.34 -4.78
CA LYS A 42 0.86 11.42 -5.55
C LYS A 42 1.49 10.90 -6.84
N ALA A 43 2.23 9.79 -6.77
CA ALA A 43 2.83 9.18 -7.96
C ALA A 43 1.76 8.61 -8.91
N TRP A 44 0.70 8.00 -8.35
CA TRP A 44 -0.46 7.54 -9.13
C TRP A 44 -1.12 8.68 -9.92
N HIS A 45 -1.41 9.80 -9.25
CA HIS A 45 -1.98 10.97 -9.89
C HIS A 45 -1.02 11.60 -10.92
N ALA A 46 0.29 11.68 -10.59
CA ALA A 46 1.30 12.18 -11.52
C ALA A 46 1.45 11.31 -12.78
N ALA A 47 1.14 10.02 -12.70
CA ALA A 47 1.06 9.11 -13.83
C ALA A 47 -0.22 9.27 -14.68
N GLY A 48 -1.10 10.22 -14.34
CA GLY A 48 -2.35 10.46 -15.07
C GLY A 48 -3.45 9.44 -14.80
N LEU A 49 -3.31 8.62 -13.74
CA LEU A 49 -4.28 7.59 -13.40
C LEU A 49 -5.49 8.17 -12.64
N PRO A 50 -6.68 7.57 -12.78
CA PRO A 50 -7.91 8.12 -12.22
C PRO A 50 -7.90 8.13 -10.69
N ILE A 51 -8.50 9.17 -10.11
CA ILE A 51 -8.77 9.31 -8.67
C ILE A 51 -10.24 9.64 -8.45
N VAL A 52 -10.76 9.28 -7.28
CA VAL A 52 -12.08 9.71 -6.79
C VAL A 52 -11.85 10.58 -5.56
N ARG A 53 -12.66 11.62 -5.41
CA ARG A 53 -12.60 12.57 -4.29
C ARG A 53 -13.62 12.24 -3.22
#